data_AF-A0A5E5R6U5-F1
#
_entry.id   AF-A0A5E5R6U5-F1
#
_cell.length_a   1.000
_cell.length_b   1.000
_cell.length_c   1.000
_cell.angle_alpha   90.00
_cell.angle_beta   90.00
_cell.angle_gamma   90.00
#
_symmetry.space_group_name_H-M   'P 1'
#
loop_
_entity.id
_entity.type
_entity.pdbx_description
1 polymer ?
#
loop_
_entity_poly.entity_id
_entity_poly.type
_entity_poly.pdbx_seq_one_letter_code
_entity_poly.pdbx_strand_id
1 'polypeptide(L)'
;MREGLGEEVEALAEEALPDAVGEAEEDARPALLRAGERLQAIAASPGIASGPAHVQVAQRFEFQPRGESPAHEREPAAAKRAVDEEIVGLVERSTVKAIREIFVTHREMLDDPELAEQVQLRLNRGESAEAAWSRVVEDSAAQQEALHDALLAERAADLRDLGRRVLARLCGWRRRASRSSRTSW
;
A
#
# COMPACT_ATOMS: atom_id res chain seq x y z
N MET A 1 -25.70 34.44 15.12
CA MET A 1 -26.34 33.76 13.97
C MET A 1 -25.97 32.29 14.03
N ARG A 2 -26.91 31.48 14.51
CA ARG A 2 -26.86 30.02 14.53
C ARG A 2 -27.90 29.59 13.48
N GLU A 3 -27.47 28.95 12.42
CA GLU A 3 -28.34 28.20 11.51
C GLU A 3 -27.45 27.14 10.86
N GLY A 4 -27.39 25.97 11.52
CA GLY A 4 -26.93 24.72 10.92
C GLY A 4 -28.15 24.02 10.32
N LEU A 5 -27.94 23.34 9.19
CA LEU A 5 -28.97 22.61 8.46
C LEU A 5 -29.54 21.49 9.35
N GLY A 6 -30.84 21.62 9.67
CA GLY A 6 -31.56 20.74 10.57
C GLY A 6 -31.86 19.36 9.97
N GLU A 7 -30.93 18.43 10.15
CA GLU A 7 -31.26 17.01 10.20
C GLU A 7 -31.30 16.57 11.67
N GLU A 8 -32.41 15.98 12.09
CA GLU A 8 -32.52 15.31 13.38
C GLU A 8 -31.68 14.03 13.31
N VAL A 9 -30.60 13.97 14.09
CA VAL A 9 -29.81 12.75 14.26
C VAL A 9 -30.58 11.86 15.24
N GLU A 10 -31.35 10.91 14.71
CA GLU A 10 -31.95 9.87 15.52
C GLU A 10 -30.82 8.95 16.01
N ALA A 11 -30.61 8.89 17.32
CA ALA A 11 -29.66 7.98 17.92
C ALA A 11 -30.14 6.55 17.64
N LEU A 12 -29.38 5.80 16.83
CA LEU A 12 -29.54 4.36 16.72
C LEU A 12 -29.48 3.78 18.12
N ALA A 13 -30.54 3.09 18.52
CA ALA A 13 -30.57 2.35 19.77
C ALA A 13 -29.33 1.48 19.87
N GLU A 14 -28.66 1.50 21.03
CA GLU A 14 -27.62 0.53 21.41
C GLU A 14 -28.25 -0.87 21.53
N GLU A 15 -28.62 -1.46 20.40
CA GLU A 15 -28.69 -2.91 20.32
C GLU A 15 -27.23 -3.37 20.38
N ALA A 16 -26.88 -3.94 21.52
CA ALA A 16 -25.60 -4.57 21.78
C ALA A 16 -25.23 -5.48 20.59
N LEU A 17 -24.32 -4.97 19.75
CA LEU A 17 -23.61 -5.79 18.79
C LEU A 17 -22.97 -6.93 19.60
N PRO A 18 -23.12 -8.20 19.19
CA PRO A 18 -22.43 -9.28 19.87
C PRO A 18 -20.92 -8.98 19.88
N ASP A 19 -20.34 -8.93 21.08
CA ASP A 19 -18.91 -8.84 21.39
C ASP A 19 -18.18 -10.08 20.83
N ALA A 20 -18.07 -10.15 19.51
CA ALA A 20 -17.38 -11.21 18.81
C ALA A 20 -16.85 -10.73 17.46
N VAL A 21 -16.14 -9.59 17.46
CA VAL A 21 -14.90 -9.55 16.66
C VAL A 21 -13.88 -10.33 17.46
N GLY A 22 -13.94 -11.65 17.34
CA GLY A 22 -12.84 -12.50 17.77
C GLY A 22 -11.59 -11.99 17.07
N GLU A 23 -10.53 -11.77 17.83
CA GLU A 23 -9.17 -11.57 17.34
C GLU A 23 -8.92 -12.67 16.31
N ALA A 24 -8.99 -12.32 15.02
CA ALA A 24 -8.74 -13.28 13.96
C ALA A 24 -7.28 -13.68 14.09
N GLU A 25 -7.03 -14.95 14.42
CA GLU A 25 -5.69 -15.54 14.43
C GLU A 25 -5.02 -15.25 13.07
N GLU A 26 -4.10 -14.29 13.06
CA GLU A 26 -3.47 -13.71 11.87
C GLU A 26 -2.50 -14.68 11.16
N ASP A 27 -2.31 -15.89 11.71
CA ASP A 27 -1.26 -16.82 11.28
C ASP A 27 -1.79 -18.11 10.60
N ALA A 28 -3.10 -18.21 10.36
CA ALA A 28 -3.65 -19.33 9.61
C ALA A 28 -3.45 -19.12 8.10
N ARG A 29 -2.54 -19.89 7.48
CA ARG A 29 -2.48 -19.99 6.01
C ARG A 29 -3.88 -20.37 5.52
N PRO A 30 -4.50 -19.57 4.62
CA PRO A 30 -5.85 -19.86 4.17
C PRO A 30 -5.87 -21.23 3.50
N ALA A 31 -6.87 -22.05 3.87
CA ALA A 31 -7.05 -23.36 3.29
C ALA A 31 -7.24 -23.24 1.76
N LEU A 32 -6.72 -24.23 1.02
CA LEU A 32 -6.90 -24.28 -0.42
C LEU A 32 -8.40 -24.40 -0.75
N LEU A 33 -8.89 -23.49 -1.59
CA LEU A 33 -10.28 -23.52 -2.06
C LEU A 33 -10.51 -24.73 -2.96
N ARG A 34 -11.58 -25.47 -2.68
CA ARG A 34 -12.04 -26.58 -3.51
C ARG A 34 -12.96 -26.06 -4.61
N ALA A 35 -12.93 -26.72 -5.76
CA ALA A 35 -13.86 -26.39 -6.85
C ALA A 35 -15.31 -26.54 -6.37
N GLY A 36 -16.12 -25.48 -6.53
CA GLY A 36 -17.52 -25.44 -6.07
C GLY A 36 -17.71 -25.11 -4.59
N GLU A 37 -16.64 -24.82 -3.85
CA GLU A 37 -16.74 -24.37 -2.47
C GLU A 37 -17.43 -23.00 -2.38
N ARG A 38 -18.30 -22.85 -1.38
CA ARG A 38 -19.00 -21.59 -1.09
C ARG A 38 -18.41 -20.98 0.17
N LEU A 39 -17.88 -19.77 0.05
CA LEU A 39 -17.36 -19.00 1.17
C LEU A 39 -18.38 -17.94 1.57
N GLN A 40 -18.64 -17.85 2.87
CA GLN A 40 -19.38 -16.71 3.43
C GLN A 40 -18.40 -15.54 3.58
N ALA A 41 -18.80 -14.34 3.15
CA ALA A 41 -17.98 -13.14 3.21
C ALA A 41 -18.81 -11.94 3.69
N ILE A 42 -18.12 -10.88 4.10
CA ILE A 42 -18.72 -9.58 4.42
C ILE A 42 -18.89 -8.79 3.12
N ALA A 43 -20.11 -8.31 2.85
CA ALA A 43 -20.38 -7.53 1.64
C ALA A 43 -19.81 -6.11 1.76
N ALA A 44 -18.78 -5.79 0.96
CA ALA A 44 -18.15 -4.47 0.94
C ALA A 44 -18.78 -3.49 -0.07
N SER A 45 -19.46 -4.00 -1.10
CA SER A 45 -20.10 -3.20 -2.16
C SER A 45 -21.29 -3.96 -2.77
N PRO A 46 -22.38 -3.29 -3.17
CA PRO A 46 -23.53 -3.94 -3.78
C PRO A 46 -23.22 -4.44 -5.21
N GLY A 47 -23.79 -5.58 -5.59
CA GLY A 47 -23.77 -6.11 -6.96
C GLY A 47 -23.47 -7.60 -7.04
N ILE A 48 -23.54 -8.14 -8.27
CA ILE A 48 -23.17 -9.52 -8.60
C ILE A 48 -22.15 -9.48 -9.72
N ALA A 49 -21.02 -10.17 -9.56
CA ALA A 49 -19.98 -10.31 -10.57
C ALA A 49 -19.72 -11.80 -10.86
N SER A 50 -19.47 -12.14 -12.13
CA SER A 50 -19.07 -13.48 -12.56
C SER A 50 -18.02 -13.36 -13.65
N GLY A 51 -16.90 -14.07 -13.50
CA GLY A 51 -15.76 -14.00 -14.41
C GLY A 51 -14.55 -14.76 -13.89
N PRO A 52 -13.47 -14.84 -14.69
CA PRO A 52 -12.22 -15.47 -14.25
C PRO A 52 -11.61 -14.70 -13.08
N ALA A 53 -11.07 -15.44 -12.10
CA ALA A 53 -10.34 -14.83 -10.99
C ALA A 53 -8.99 -14.28 -11.47
N HIS A 54 -8.71 -13.02 -11.13
CA HIS A 54 -7.36 -12.46 -11.25
C HIS A 54 -6.65 -12.59 -9.90
N VAL A 55 -5.68 -13.50 -9.81
CA VAL A 55 -4.92 -13.73 -8.58
C VAL A 55 -3.73 -12.77 -8.54
N GLN A 56 -3.80 -11.80 -7.62
CA GLN A 56 -2.68 -10.91 -7.36
C GLN A 56 -1.80 -11.52 -6.26
N VAL A 57 -0.57 -11.91 -6.63
CA VAL A 57 0.41 -12.46 -5.69
C VAL A 57 1.42 -11.37 -5.35
N ALA A 58 1.75 -11.21 -4.07
CA ALA A 58 2.78 -10.29 -3.63
C ALA A 58 4.11 -10.66 -4.29
N GLN A 59 4.70 -9.67 -4.97
CA GLN A 59 5.95 -9.86 -5.67
C GLN A 59 7.10 -10.03 -4.67
N ARG A 60 7.92 -11.07 -4.88
CA ARG A 60 9.18 -11.25 -4.15
C ARG A 60 10.32 -10.65 -4.98
N PHE A 61 11.14 -9.85 -4.32
CA PHE A 61 12.31 -9.23 -4.91
C PHE A 61 13.56 -9.94 -4.40
N GLU A 62 14.47 -10.28 -5.31
CA GLU A 62 15.79 -10.81 -5.00
C GLU A 62 16.82 -9.80 -5.49
N PHE A 63 17.73 -9.40 -4.60
CA PHE A 63 18.75 -8.41 -4.88
C PHE A 63 19.98 -8.68 -4.01
N GLN A 64 21.14 -8.21 -4.46
CA GLN A 64 22.38 -8.38 -3.70
C GLN A 64 22.36 -7.49 -2.45
N PRO A 65 22.87 -7.94 -1.29
CA PRO A 65 22.89 -7.13 -0.07
C PRO A 65 23.94 -6.01 -0.11
N ARG A 66 24.97 -6.13 -0.95
CA ARG A 66 26.09 -5.20 -1.07
C ARG A 66 26.06 -4.52 -2.45
N GLY A 67 26.38 -3.23 -2.47
CA GLY A 67 26.56 -2.48 -3.72
C GLY A 67 27.92 -2.73 -4.36
N GLU A 68 27.97 -2.71 -5.69
CA GLU A 68 29.21 -2.92 -6.46
C GLU A 68 29.99 -1.61 -6.72
N SER A 69 29.35 -0.44 -6.55
CA SER A 69 29.96 0.88 -6.77
C SER A 69 29.17 2.00 -6.07
N PRO A 70 29.83 3.11 -5.64
CA PRO A 70 29.16 4.33 -5.17
C PRO A 70 28.27 5.01 -6.23
N ALA A 71 28.40 4.65 -7.51
CA ALA A 71 27.60 5.24 -8.59
C ALA A 71 26.08 5.00 -8.47
N HIS A 72 25.66 4.07 -7.60
CA HIS A 72 24.25 3.75 -7.35
C HIS A 72 23.51 4.71 -6.40
N GLU A 73 24.19 5.74 -5.86
CA GLU A 73 23.55 6.76 -5.00
C GLU A 73 22.38 7.49 -5.66
N ARG A 74 22.36 7.58 -7.01
CA ARG A 74 21.29 8.26 -7.76
C ARG A 74 20.08 7.37 -8.04
N GLU A 75 20.21 6.05 -7.89
CA GLU A 75 19.18 5.09 -8.27
C GLU A 75 17.93 5.17 -7.39
N PRO A 76 18.03 5.24 -6.05
CA PRO A 76 16.85 5.41 -5.19
C PRO A 76 16.07 6.68 -5.50
N ALA A 77 16.77 7.80 -5.70
CA ALA A 77 16.13 9.06 -6.02
C ALA A 77 15.39 9.02 -7.37
N ALA A 78 15.96 8.35 -8.38
CA ALA A 78 15.30 8.18 -9.68
C ALA A 78 14.10 7.24 -9.61
N ALA A 79 14.23 6.11 -8.90
CA ALA A 79 13.16 5.15 -8.69
C ALA A 79 11.98 5.78 -7.94
N LYS A 80 12.27 6.55 -6.89
CA LYS A 80 11.32 7.32 -6.11
C LYS A 80 10.57 8.35 -6.96
N ARG A 81 11.29 9.16 -7.74
CA ARG A 81 10.67 10.14 -8.67
C ARG A 81 9.71 9.47 -9.66
N ALA A 82 10.09 8.31 -10.21
CA ALA A 82 9.20 7.59 -11.13
C ALA A 82 7.91 7.12 -10.46
N VAL A 83 7.95 6.75 -9.17
CA VAL A 83 6.74 6.40 -8.40
C VAL A 83 5.94 7.65 -8.06
N ASP A 84 6.58 8.77 -7.72
CA ASP A 84 5.91 10.05 -7.49
C ASP A 84 5.11 10.51 -8.72
N GLU A 85 5.71 10.45 -9.91
CA GLU A 85 5.05 10.78 -11.18
C GLU A 85 3.83 9.90 -11.45
N GLU A 86 3.87 8.60 -11.10
CA GLU A 86 2.70 7.72 -11.20
C GLU A 86 1.56 8.18 -10.28
N ILE A 87 1.89 8.60 -9.06
CA ILE A 87 0.92 9.07 -8.06
C ILE A 87 0.31 10.39 -8.52
N VAL A 88 1.11 11.32 -9.03
CA VAL A 88 0.63 12.57 -9.63
C VAL A 88 -0.40 12.29 -10.73
N GLY A 89 -0.11 11.36 -11.64
CA GLY A 89 -1.07 10.97 -12.67
C GLY A 89 -2.36 10.37 -12.10
N LEU A 90 -2.31 9.65 -10.97
CA LEU A 90 -3.51 9.12 -10.31
C LEU A 90 -4.36 10.24 -9.68
N VAL A 91 -3.72 11.23 -9.06
CA VAL A 91 -4.38 12.42 -8.51
C VAL A 91 -5.12 13.17 -9.61
N GLU A 92 -4.45 13.43 -10.73
CA GLU A 92 -5.01 14.18 -11.87
C GLU A 92 -6.21 13.48 -12.52
N ARG A 93 -6.19 12.15 -12.59
CA ARG A 93 -7.30 11.36 -13.17
C ARG A 93 -8.48 11.16 -12.21
N SER A 94 -8.28 11.38 -10.91
CA SER A 94 -9.32 11.11 -9.92
C SER A 94 -10.33 12.25 -9.84
N THR A 95 -11.61 11.93 -10.03
CA THR A 95 -12.72 12.89 -9.89
C THR A 95 -13.18 13.06 -8.43
N VAL A 96 -12.87 12.09 -7.56
CA VAL A 96 -13.31 12.06 -6.15
C VAL A 96 -12.29 12.73 -5.24
N LYS A 97 -12.72 13.72 -4.46
CA LYS A 97 -11.84 14.51 -3.56
C LYS A 97 -11.12 13.63 -2.53
N ALA A 98 -11.84 12.77 -1.83
CA ALA A 98 -11.26 11.89 -0.81
C ALA A 98 -10.14 10.98 -1.39
N ILE A 99 -10.34 10.45 -2.60
CA ILE A 99 -9.31 9.64 -3.29
C ILE A 99 -8.07 10.48 -3.62
N ARG A 100 -8.24 11.75 -4.01
CA ARG A 100 -7.09 12.65 -4.23
C ARG A 100 -6.32 12.91 -2.94
N GLU A 101 -7.01 13.17 -1.83
CA GLU A 101 -6.39 13.43 -0.53
C GLU A 101 -5.55 12.23 -0.06
N ILE A 102 -6.07 11.01 -0.23
CA ILE A 102 -5.32 9.78 0.03
C ILE A 102 -3.99 9.79 -0.75
N PHE A 103 -4.01 10.03 -2.06
CA PHE A 103 -2.78 10.04 -2.87
C PHE A 103 -1.83 11.20 -2.53
N VAL A 104 -2.34 12.35 -2.09
CA VAL A 104 -1.49 13.46 -1.62
C VAL A 104 -0.71 13.02 -0.37
N THR A 105 -1.37 12.40 0.60
CA THR A 105 -0.71 11.86 1.80
C THR A 105 0.34 10.81 1.45
N HIS A 106 0.07 9.93 0.48
CA HIS A 106 1.08 8.97 -0.01
C HIS A 106 2.34 9.66 -0.56
N ARG A 107 2.20 10.81 -1.23
CA ARG A 107 3.36 11.57 -1.70
C ARG A 107 4.13 12.19 -0.55
N GLU A 108 3.44 12.75 0.45
CA GLU A 108 4.07 13.29 1.65
C GLU A 108 4.89 12.24 2.40
N MET A 109 4.35 11.02 2.53
CA MET A 109 5.09 9.88 3.11
C MET A 109 6.31 9.51 2.27
N LEU A 110 6.17 9.46 0.95
CA LEU A 110 7.26 9.14 0.07
C LEU A 110 8.35 10.21 0.14
N ASP A 111 7.98 11.49 0.16
CA ASP A 111 8.84 12.67 0.20
C ASP A 111 9.43 12.98 1.59
N ASP A 112 9.21 12.13 2.60
CA ASP A 112 9.79 12.29 3.93
C ASP A 112 11.33 12.38 3.84
N PRO A 113 11.94 13.52 4.26
CA PRO A 113 13.39 13.70 4.22
C PRO A 113 14.13 12.68 5.08
N GLU A 114 13.54 12.21 6.20
CA GLU A 114 14.18 11.22 7.05
C GLU A 114 14.39 9.90 6.31
N LEU A 115 13.42 9.49 5.48
CA LEU A 115 13.53 8.31 4.64
C LEU A 115 14.76 8.40 3.71
N ALA A 116 14.95 9.55 3.07
CA ALA A 116 16.07 9.77 2.17
C ALA A 116 17.42 9.77 2.91
N GLU A 117 17.50 10.40 4.08
CA GLU A 117 18.70 10.43 4.91
C GLU A 117 19.09 9.02 5.38
N GLN A 118 18.15 8.24 5.88
CA GLN A 118 18.40 6.87 6.34
C GLN A 118 18.85 5.95 5.20
N VAL A 119 18.27 6.09 4.01
CA VAL A 119 18.72 5.34 2.82
C VAL A 119 20.16 5.72 2.47
N GLN A 120 20.49 7.01 2.47
CA GLN A 120 21.85 7.47 2.19
C GLN A 120 22.87 6.95 3.22
N LEU A 121 22.50 6.92 4.51
CA LEU A 121 23.36 6.36 5.56
C LEU A 121 23.68 4.87 5.31
N ARG A 122 22.72 4.08 4.83
CA ARG A 122 22.93 2.66 4.50
C ARG A 122 23.76 2.47 3.23
N LEU A 123 23.53 3.27 2.20
CA LEU A 123 24.36 3.29 1.00
C LEU A 123 25.83 3.58 1.35
N ASN A 124 26.07 4.57 2.21
CA ASN A 124 27.41 4.92 2.68
C ASN A 124 28.09 3.79 3.48
N ARG A 125 27.32 2.85 4.04
CA ARG A 125 27.82 1.63 4.71
C ARG A 125 28.09 0.48 3.73
N GLY A 126 27.86 0.70 2.44
CA GLY A 126 28.09 -0.25 1.35
C GLY A 126 26.95 -1.25 1.13
N GLU A 127 25.73 -0.95 1.61
CA GLU A 127 24.54 -1.70 1.21
C GLU A 127 24.18 -1.38 -0.25
N SER A 128 23.51 -2.30 -0.96
CA SER A 128 22.93 -2.00 -2.28
C SER A 128 21.75 -1.02 -2.16
N ALA A 129 21.34 -0.42 -3.27
CA ALA A 129 20.19 0.50 -3.31
C ALA A 129 18.89 -0.21 -2.87
N GLU A 130 18.68 -1.43 -3.34
CA GLU A 130 17.53 -2.27 -2.99
C GLU A 130 17.52 -2.65 -1.50
N ALA A 131 18.67 -3.07 -0.97
CA ALA A 131 18.79 -3.47 0.43
C ALA A 131 18.58 -2.26 1.36
N ALA A 132 19.26 -1.15 1.07
CA ALA A 132 19.11 0.09 1.83
C ALA A 132 17.66 0.57 1.84
N TRP A 133 17.02 0.64 0.67
CA TRP A 133 15.63 1.06 0.52
C TRP A 133 14.66 0.13 1.25
N SER A 134 14.73 -1.18 0.96
CA SER A 134 13.84 -2.17 1.55
C SER A 134 13.93 -2.16 3.06
N ARG A 135 15.14 -1.98 3.61
CA ARG A 135 15.34 -2.00 5.05
C ARG A 135 14.82 -0.73 5.73
N VAL A 136 15.06 0.44 5.14
CA VAL A 136 14.56 1.72 5.69
C VAL A 136 13.04 1.76 5.68
N VAL A 137 12.40 1.33 4.59
CA VAL A 137 10.93 1.27 4.53
C VAL A 137 10.37 0.37 5.63
N GLU A 138 10.94 -0.83 5.80
CA GLU A 138 10.44 -1.76 6.82
C GLU A 138 10.68 -1.22 8.23
N ASP A 139 11.86 -0.66 8.49
CA ASP A 139 12.18 -0.07 9.80
C ASP A 139 11.23 1.12 10.09
N SER A 140 10.89 1.96 9.10
CA SER A 140 9.95 3.09 9.25
C SER A 140 8.50 2.63 9.42
N ALA A 141 8.05 1.62 8.68
CA ALA A 141 6.70 1.06 8.82
C ALA A 141 6.51 0.39 10.18
N ALA A 142 7.48 -0.41 10.63
CA ALA A 142 7.44 -1.04 11.95
C ALA A 142 7.42 -0.01 13.09
N GLN A 143 8.11 1.12 12.94
CA GLN A 143 8.03 2.24 13.90
C GLN A 143 6.63 2.85 13.96
N GLN A 144 5.94 3.01 12.82
CA GLN A 144 4.57 3.51 12.78
C GLN A 144 3.58 2.54 13.44
N GLU A 145 3.74 1.23 13.23
CA GLU A 145 2.90 0.19 13.87
C GLU A 145 3.08 0.11 15.38
N ALA A 146 4.32 0.30 15.86
CA ALA A 146 4.64 0.25 17.29
C ALA A 146 3.95 1.36 18.10
N LEU A 147 3.37 2.37 17.43
CA LEU A 147 2.62 3.43 18.08
C LEU A 147 1.17 3.03 18.42
N HIS A 148 0.74 1.81 18.06
CA HIS A 148 -0.55 1.19 18.43
C HIS A 148 -1.80 2.06 18.16
N ASP A 149 -1.75 2.86 17.10
CA ASP A 149 -2.86 3.69 16.62
C ASP A 149 -3.35 3.11 15.28
N ALA A 150 -4.66 2.88 15.14
CA ALA A 150 -5.26 2.29 13.94
C ALA A 150 -4.96 3.10 12.66
N LEU A 151 -4.96 4.43 12.75
CA LEU A 151 -4.61 5.30 11.62
C LEU A 151 -3.12 5.17 11.28
N LEU A 152 -2.24 5.00 12.27
CA LEU A 152 -0.81 4.80 12.03
C LEU A 152 -0.51 3.40 11.45
N ALA A 153 -1.27 2.37 11.85
CA ALA A 153 -1.17 1.03 11.26
C ALA A 153 -1.56 1.02 9.78
N GLU A 154 -2.65 1.70 9.41
CA GLU A 154 -3.03 1.89 8.00
C GLU A 154 -1.90 2.58 7.21
N ARG A 155 -1.32 3.64 7.78
CA ARG A 155 -0.19 4.37 7.19
C ARG A 155 1.06 3.51 7.01
N ALA A 156 1.35 2.61 7.94
CA ALA A 156 2.47 1.68 7.81
C ALA A 156 2.27 0.70 6.65
N ALA A 157 1.06 0.19 6.46
CA ALA A 157 0.71 -0.65 5.32
C ALA A 157 0.85 0.11 3.98
N ASP A 158 0.39 1.37 3.93
CA ASP A 158 0.55 2.26 2.78
C ASP A 158 2.03 2.53 2.46
N LEU A 159 2.85 2.80 3.49
CA LEU A 159 4.29 3.01 3.34
C LEU A 159 4.98 1.76 2.78
N ARG A 160 4.63 0.56 3.25
CA ARG A 160 5.15 -0.70 2.67
C ARG A 160 4.74 -0.86 1.21
N ASP A 161 3.51 -0.47 0.83
CA ASP A 161 3.10 -0.54 -0.57
C ASP A 161 3.90 0.40 -1.46
N LEU A 162 4.06 1.66 -1.05
CA LEU A 162 4.92 2.63 -1.72
C LEU A 162 6.36 2.13 -1.83
N GLY A 163 6.89 1.60 -0.73
CA GLY A 163 8.23 1.04 -0.69
C GLY A 163 8.42 -0.12 -1.66
N ARG A 164 7.45 -1.04 -1.77
CA ARG A 164 7.47 -2.12 -2.77
C ARG A 164 7.44 -1.59 -4.20
N ARG A 165 6.72 -0.50 -4.48
CA ARG A 165 6.68 0.12 -5.82
C ARG A 165 8.04 0.70 -6.21
N VAL A 166 8.70 1.39 -5.29
CA VAL A 166 10.06 1.92 -5.54
C VAL A 166 11.06 0.77 -5.66
N LEU A 167 10.98 -0.24 -4.80
CA LEU A 167 11.83 -1.42 -4.86
C LEU A 167 11.70 -2.16 -6.19
N ALA A 168 10.48 -2.28 -6.72
CA ALA A 168 10.25 -2.85 -8.04
C ALA A 168 11.02 -2.08 -9.12
N ARG A 169 11.03 -0.74 -9.06
CA ARG A 169 11.77 0.10 -10.01
C ARG A 169 13.29 -0.10 -9.88
N LEU A 170 13.81 -0.22 -8.67
CA LEU A 170 15.22 -0.52 -8.42
C LEU A 170 15.62 -1.88 -9.00
N CYS A 171 14.80 -2.91 -8.78
CA CYS A 171 15.02 -4.23 -9.35
C CYS A 171 14.74 -4.32 -10.88
N GLY A 172 14.51 -3.19 -11.57
CA GLY A 172 14.27 -3.15 -13.01
C GLY A 172 12.87 -3.59 -13.46
N TRP A 173 11.95 -3.82 -12.54
CA TRP A 173 10.57 -4.17 -12.86
C TRP A 173 9.77 -2.93 -13.25
N ARG A 174 9.26 -2.95 -14.48
CA ARG A 174 8.18 -2.05 -14.92
C ARG A 174 6.87 -2.82 -14.85
N ARG A 175 5.83 -2.23 -14.25
CA ARG A 175 4.46 -2.77 -14.39
C ARG A 175 4.16 -2.86 -15.89
N ARG A 176 3.95 -4.07 -16.39
CA ARG A 176 3.31 -4.24 -17.69
C ARG A 176 1.87 -3.79 -17.53
N ALA A 177 1.42 -2.84 -18.34
CA ALA A 177 0.02 -2.50 -18.41
C ALA A 177 -0.77 -3.79 -18.72
N SER A 178 -1.76 -4.12 -17.89
CA SER A 178 -2.65 -5.23 -18.15
C SER A 178 -3.39 -4.95 -19.45
N ARG A 179 -3.06 -5.70 -20.50
CA ARG A 179 -3.86 -5.70 -21.72
C ARG A 179 -5.22 -6.30 -21.36
N SER A 180 -6.23 -5.45 -21.24
CA SER A 180 -7.62 -5.91 -21.16
C SER A 180 -7.94 -6.62 -22.47
N SER A 181 -8.02 -7.94 -22.41
CA SER A 181 -8.60 -8.76 -23.48
C SER A 181 -10.10 -8.45 -23.50
N ARG A 182 -10.52 -7.60 -24.44
CA ARG A 182 -11.91 -7.51 -24.87
C ARG A 182 -12.30 -8.83 -25.51
N THR A 183 -12.98 -9.69 -24.75
CA THR A 183 -13.76 -10.78 -25.33
C THR A 183 -15.15 -10.22 -25.60
N SER A 184 -15.49 -10.10 -26.88
CA SER A 184 -16.86 -9.78 -27.31
C SER A 184 -17.76 -10.98 -26.99
N TRP A 185 -18.94 -10.67 -26.45
CA TRP A 185 -20.11 -11.54 -26.53
C TRP A 185 -20.97 -11.10 -27.71
#